data_AF-A0AAD0UJP0-F1
#
_entry.id   AF-A0AAD0UJP0-F1
#
_cell.length_a   1.000
_cell.length_b   1.000
_cell.length_c   1.000
_cell.angle_alpha   90.00
_cell.angle_beta   90.00
_cell.angle_gamma   90.00
#
_symmetry.space_group_name_H-M   'P 1'
#
loop_
_entity.id
_entity.type
_entity.pdbx_description
1 polymer ?
#
loop_
_entity_poly.entity_id
_entity_poly.type
_entity_poly.pdbx_seq_one_letter_code
_entity_poly.pdbx_strand_id
1 'polypeptide(L)' 'MEKKLSQEWVSGIEMSVRSYQKIESGESAPSLESLFIISKAFEMHPKDLLNVQIKLEDKSKKRKNTI' A
#
# COMPACT_ATOMS: atom_id res chain seq x y z
N MET A 1 -6.86 -6.53 -14.80
CA MET A 1 -6.08 -5.57 -15.61
C MET A 1 -5.05 -4.97 -14.67
N GLU A 2 -3.80 -5.41 -14.75
CA GLU A 2 -2.70 -4.85 -13.94
C GLU A 2 -2.43 -3.42 -14.39
N LYS A 3 -2.55 -2.45 -13.48
CA LYS A 3 -2.24 -1.05 -13.76
C LYS A 3 -0.73 -0.86 -13.71
N LYS A 4 -0.03 -1.16 -14.81
CA LYS A 4 1.38 -0.76 -14.97
C LYS A 4 1.44 0.75 -15.11
N LEU A 5 2.22 1.41 -14.28
CA LEU A 5 2.34 2.87 -14.31
C LEU A 5 3.17 3.33 -15.51
N SER A 6 2.82 4.50 -16.07
CA SER A 6 3.71 5.20 -16.98
C SER A 6 4.89 5.78 -16.21
N GLN A 7 6.08 5.80 -16.81
CA GLN A 7 7.27 6.38 -16.18
C GLN A 7 7.06 7.86 -15.78
N GLU A 8 6.21 8.58 -16.51
CA GLU A 8 5.82 9.95 -16.21
C GLU A 8 5.11 10.04 -14.86
N TRP A 9 4.19 9.12 -14.57
CA TRP A 9 3.49 9.09 -13.29
C TRP A 9 4.44 8.75 -12.15
N VAL A 10 5.36 7.79 -12.36
CA VAL A 10 6.38 7.41 -11.36
C VAL A 10 7.39 8.54 -11.14
N SER A 11 7.61 9.42 -12.11
CA SER A 11 8.47 10.61 -11.91
C SER A 11 7.82 11.68 -11.02
N GLY A 12 6.49 11.64 -10.86
CA GLY A 12 5.74 12.58 -10.02
C GLY A 12 5.54 12.14 -8.57
N ILE A 13 5.98 10.92 -8.21
CA ILE A 13 5.95 10.44 -6.82
C ILE A 13 7.28 10.69 -6.14
N GLU A 14 7.29 10.80 -4.81
CA GLU A 14 8.51 10.97 -3.99
C GLU A 14 9.37 9.68 -3.94
N MET A 15 9.58 9.04 -5.10
CA MET A 15 10.29 7.78 -5.24
C MET A 15 10.95 7.73 -6.62
N SER A 16 12.16 7.17 -6.69
CA SER A 16 12.82 6.98 -7.99
C SER A 16 12.11 5.92 -8.84
N VAL A 17 12.07 6.14 -10.16
CA VAL A 17 11.52 5.17 -11.13
C VAL A 17 12.16 3.80 -10.99
N ARG A 18 13.47 3.76 -10.75
CA ARG A 18 14.22 2.51 -10.58
C ARG A 18 13.81 1.77 -9.30
N SER A 19 13.60 2.48 -8.20
CA SER A 19 13.13 1.88 -6.95
C SER A 19 11.75 1.28 -7.12
N TYR A 20 10.83 2.02 -7.75
CA TYR A 20 9.49 1.52 -8.05
C TYR A 20 9.53 0.26 -8.92
N GLN A 21 10.30 0.27 -10.00
CA GLN A 21 10.44 -0.89 -10.91
C GLN A 21 10.98 -2.15 -10.20
N LYS A 22 11.95 -2.00 -9.30
CA LYS A 22 12.45 -3.12 -8.49
C LYS A 22 11.39 -3.68 -7.56
N ILE A 23 10.54 -2.82 -6.98
CA ILE A 23 9.42 -3.24 -6.13
C ILE A 23 8.35 -3.94 -6.97
N GLU A 24 7.95 -3.34 -8.09
CA GLU A 24 6.91 -3.87 -8.99
C GLU A 24 7.31 -5.23 -9.60
N SER A 25 8.58 -5.40 -9.96
CA SER A 25 9.11 -6.67 -10.48
C SER A 25 9.38 -7.73 -9.41
N GLY A 26 9.25 -7.40 -8.12
CA GLY A 26 9.56 -8.30 -7.01
C GLY A 26 11.05 -8.51 -6.76
N GLU A 27 11.94 -7.75 -7.42
CA GLU A 27 13.40 -7.78 -7.17
C GLU A 27 13.74 -7.24 -5.76
N SER A 28 12.92 -6.35 -5.22
CA SER A 28 13.13 -5.73 -3.91
C SER A 28 11.84 -5.64 -3.11
N ALA A 29 11.91 -5.96 -1.82
CA ALA A 29 10.78 -5.75 -0.91
C ALA A 29 10.59 -4.25 -0.64
N PRO A 30 9.34 -3.74 -0.67
CA PRO A 30 9.09 -2.33 -0.37
C PRO A 30 9.27 -2.03 1.13
N SER A 31 9.83 -0.85 1.44
CA SER A 31 9.82 -0.32 2.81
C SER A 31 8.42 0.19 3.18
N LEU A 32 8.16 0.42 4.48
CA LEU A 32 6.93 1.06 4.95
C LEU A 32 6.68 2.43 4.30
N GLU A 33 7.73 3.23 4.17
CA GLU A 33 7.70 4.52 3.49
C GLU A 33 7.33 4.35 2.01
N SER A 34 7.95 3.39 1.33
CA SER A 34 7.66 3.09 -0.08
C SER A 34 6.20 2.67 -0.27
N LEU A 35 5.68 1.80 0.61
CA LEU A 35 4.27 1.41 0.60
C LEU A 35 3.33 2.60 0.80
N PHE A 36 3.67 3.52 1.71
CA PHE A 36 2.87 4.71 1.98
C PHE A 36 2.84 5.64 0.77
N ILE A 37 4.00 5.95 0.17
CA ILE A 37 4.12 6.79 -1.03
C ILE A 37 3.31 6.20 -2.18
N ILE A 38 3.45 4.90 -2.42
CA ILE A 38 2.68 4.18 -3.45
C ILE A 38 1.18 4.30 -3.16
N SER A 39 0.75 4.03 -1.93
CA SER A 39 -0.68 4.07 -1.55
C SER A 39 -1.30 5.44 -1.76
N LYS A 40 -0.56 6.51 -1.42
CA LYS A 40 -0.96 7.90 -1.61
C LYS A 40 -1.12 8.23 -3.08
N ALA A 41 -0.16 7.82 -3.90
CA ALA A 41 -0.19 8.09 -5.33
C ALA A 41 -1.36 7.39 -6.03
N PHE A 42 -1.70 6.16 -5.61
CA PHE A 42 -2.86 5.41 -6.11
C PHE A 42 -4.20 5.79 -5.46
N GLU A 43 -4.21 6.77 -4.55
CA GLU A 43 -5.39 7.16 -3.76
C GLU A 43 -6.07 5.95 -3.08
N MET A 44 -5.27 4.97 -2.65
CA MET A 44 -5.74 3.73 -2.03
C MET A 44 -5.19 3.56 -0.62
N HIS A 45 -5.86 2.76 0.20
CA HIS A 45 -5.34 2.47 1.54
C HIS A 45 -4.14 1.50 1.43
N PRO A 46 -3.07 1.65 2.23
CA PRO A 46 -1.90 0.76 2.17
C PRO A 46 -2.24 -0.74 2.30
N LYS A 47 -3.29 -1.06 3.05
CA LYS A 47 -3.80 -2.43 3.19
C LYS A 47 -4.24 -3.04 1.85
N ASP A 48 -4.73 -2.22 0.92
CA ASP A 48 -5.25 -2.65 -0.37
C ASP A 48 -4.11 -2.92 -1.37
N LEU A 49 -2.89 -2.42 -1.08
CA LEU A 49 -1.68 -2.76 -1.84
C LEU A 49 -1.14 -4.15 -1.48
N LEU A 50 -1.44 -4.60 -0.26
CA LEU A 50 -0.88 -5.83 0.27
C LEU A 50 -1.90 -6.96 0.11
N ASN A 51 -1.53 -8.01 -0.62
CA ASN A 51 -2.34 -9.24 -0.68
C ASN A 51 -2.12 -10.12 0.57
N VAL A 52 -2.17 -9.50 1.76
CA VAL A 52 -2.15 -10.22 3.03
C VAL A 52 -3.52 -10.06 3.66
N GLN A 53 -4.13 -11.18 4.05
CA GLN A 53 -5.27 -11.14 4.95
C GLN A 53 -4.76 -10.73 6.33
N ILE A 54 -4.73 -9.42 6.57
CA ILE A 54 -4.57 -8.89 7.93
C ILE A 54 -5.86 -9.29 8.66
N LYS A 55 -5.81 -10.41 9.38
CA LYS A 55 -6.84 -10.75 10.37
C LYS A 55 -6.76 -9.70 11.47
N LEU A 56 -7.43 -8.57 11.24
CA LEU A 56 -7.78 -7.65 12.30
C LEU A 56 -8.78 -8.43 13.15
N GLU A 57 -8.31 -9.03 14.25
CA GLU A 57 -9.25 -9.47 15.28
C GLU A 57 -10.04 -8.23 15.70
N ASP A 58 -11.32 -8.21 15.33
CA ASP A 58 -12.25 -7.16 15.71
C ASP A 58 -12.18 -6.97 17.23
N LYS A 59 -11.50 -5.90 17.67
CA LYS A 59 -11.58 -5.43 19.05
C LYS A 59 -12.91 -4.70 19.31
N SER A 60 -13.98 -5.03 18.59
CA SER A 60 -15.35 -4.66 18.97
C SER A 60 -15.89 -5.64 20.04
N LYS A 61 -15.24 -5.74 21.19
CA LYS A 61 -15.88 -6.29 22.40
C LYS A 61 -16.64 -5.16 23.10
N LYS A 62 -17.95 -5.15 22.84
CA LYS A 62 -19.06 -4.52 23.56
C LYS A 62 -18.68 -3.83 24.88
N ARG A 63 -18.99 -2.53 24.97
CA ARG A 63 -19.53 -1.96 26.21
C ARG A 63 -20.97 -1.52 25.95
N LYS A 64 -21.90 -2.47 26.08
CA LYS A 64 -23.28 -2.16 26.46
C LYS A 64 -23.40 -2.52 27.93
N ASN A 65 -23.11 -1.56 28.82
CA ASN A 65 -23.70 -1.60 30.16
C ASN A 65 -24.95 -0.73 30.10
N THR A 66 -26.08 -1.39 29.96
CA THR A 66 -27.38 -0.89 30.37
C THR A 66 -27.71 -1.59 31.68
N ILE A 67 -27.87 -0.81 32.74
CA ILE A 67 -28.92 -0.77 33.77
C ILE A 67 -28.41 0.21 34.83
#